data_AF-A0AAV1C363-F1
#
_entry.id   AF-A0AAV1C363-F1
#
_cell.length_a   1.000
_cell.length_b   1.000
_cell.length_c   1.000
_cell.angle_alpha   90.00
_cell.angle_beta   90.00
_cell.angle_gamma   90.00
#
_symmetry.space_group_name_H-M   'P 1'
#
loop_
_entity.id
_entity.type
_entity.pdbx_description
1 polymer ?
#
loop_
_entity_poly.entity_id
_entity_poly.type
_entity_poly.pdbx_seq_one_letter_code
_entity_poly.pdbx_strand_id
1 'polypeptide(L)'
;MDFELRRAREKLEREQRERKQRAKLKLEREKKAREEALRQREAIEAAQSRRRLDAAEAEEKANQQMQDDLIVGRGVVFRRVLQAIPYQANGDKIKLPPSCFTELSDQGAFEKGPLHFSLSLAGGEHLSEMMDSGSQEQRVTHAGVLEFTSDEDNVGLPPHVWNNLFGANAPELPMVLVQYVWLPKGTYAKLQPDEFGFSDILNHKAVLETSLRQNATLTEGDVLKVHHGALVYNLRVLELKPSSSVSVLETDIEVDIIGSDSKAEQANHHVLRPLVFGKSEPGSVDEGSYIYYKFVLDDHTWNVISSGNANLEIRIQPESSDGGDSDLYVSRHPLLFPTRHQHVWSSHDVGAKLLILSSKDKNLGPGTYSIGIYGFKGETRYKVSVSIQEISTTDVGQQASSSSSSVDADTVECRNCKHYIPSRTIVLHEAFCRRHNILCQHAGCGVVLRLEEAKNHVHCEKCGKAFQQAEMDKHMKVFHEPLQCPCGVVLEKEQMVCKSSLALS
;
A
#
# COMPACT_ATOMS: atom_id res chain seq x y z
N MET A 1 -60.85 -23.92 101.56
CA MET A 1 -61.66 -24.06 100.33
C MET A 1 -61.33 -23.03 99.24
N ASP A 2 -60.71 -21.89 99.56
CA ASP A 2 -60.54 -20.79 98.59
C ASP A 2 -59.30 -20.92 97.66
N PHE A 3 -58.33 -21.76 98.03
CA PHE A 3 -57.07 -21.95 97.29
C PHE A 3 -57.20 -22.90 96.09
N GLU A 4 -58.02 -23.95 96.21
CA GLU A 4 -58.22 -24.94 95.15
C GLU A 4 -59.06 -24.38 93.98
N LEU A 5 -60.06 -23.54 94.28
CA LEU A 5 -60.88 -22.85 93.27
C LEU A 5 -60.06 -21.82 92.47
N ARG A 6 -59.12 -21.08 93.08
CA ARG A 6 -58.20 -20.18 92.36
C ARG A 6 -57.27 -20.95 91.43
N ARG A 7 -56.70 -22.05 91.90
CA ARG A 7 -55.78 -22.90 91.11
C ARG A 7 -56.47 -23.54 89.90
N ALA A 8 -57.73 -23.95 90.05
CA ALA A 8 -58.55 -24.47 88.95
C ALA A 8 -58.88 -23.39 87.92
N ARG A 9 -59.22 -22.17 88.36
CA ARG A 9 -59.49 -21.02 87.48
C ARG A 9 -58.25 -20.57 86.71
N GLU A 10 -57.08 -20.51 87.37
CA GLU A 10 -55.80 -20.20 86.71
C GLU A 10 -55.40 -21.27 85.69
N LYS A 11 -55.64 -22.55 85.99
CA LYS A 11 -55.39 -23.65 85.04
C LYS A 11 -56.29 -23.53 83.82
N LEU A 12 -57.58 -23.25 84.02
CA LEU A 12 -58.55 -23.03 82.93
C LEU A 12 -58.17 -21.82 82.08
N GLU A 13 -57.77 -20.70 82.70
CA GLU A 13 -57.31 -19.50 81.98
C GLU A 13 -56.02 -19.75 81.19
N ARG A 14 -55.06 -20.49 81.75
CA ARG A 14 -53.82 -20.87 81.04
C ARG A 14 -54.15 -21.75 79.84
N GLU A 15 -55.03 -22.73 80.00
CA GLU A 15 -55.45 -23.62 78.91
C GLU A 15 -56.23 -22.86 77.82
N GLN A 16 -57.10 -21.92 78.19
CA GLN A 16 -57.79 -21.04 77.24
C GLN A 16 -56.82 -20.13 76.48
N ARG A 17 -55.80 -19.57 77.16
CA ARG A 17 -54.74 -18.76 76.52
C ARG A 17 -53.90 -19.59 75.56
N GLU A 18 -53.50 -20.80 75.95
CA GLU A 18 -52.75 -21.72 75.08
C GLU A 18 -53.55 -22.15 73.85
N ARG A 19 -54.85 -22.47 74.01
CA ARG A 19 -55.73 -22.77 72.87
C ARG A 19 -55.87 -21.58 71.92
N LYS A 20 -56.01 -20.36 72.46
CA LYS A 20 -56.07 -19.13 71.67
C LYS A 20 -54.75 -18.85 70.95
N GLN A 21 -53.61 -19.06 71.60
CA GLN A 21 -52.27 -18.91 70.98
C GLN A 21 -52.02 -19.96 69.89
N ARG A 22 -52.37 -21.23 70.12
CA ARG A 22 -52.27 -22.29 69.10
C ARG A 22 -53.17 -22.02 67.90
N ALA A 23 -54.40 -21.54 68.12
CA ALA A 23 -55.30 -21.15 67.04
C ALA A 23 -54.73 -19.96 66.24
N LYS A 24 -54.16 -18.96 66.92
CA LYS A 24 -53.51 -17.81 66.27
C LYS A 24 -52.29 -18.21 65.43
N LEU A 25 -51.42 -19.08 65.97
CA LEU A 25 -50.26 -19.61 65.24
C LEU A 25 -50.66 -20.45 64.03
N LYS A 26 -51.73 -21.24 64.13
CA LYS A 26 -52.26 -22.01 63.01
C LYS A 26 -52.78 -21.08 61.90
N LEU A 27 -53.51 -20.04 62.27
CA LEU A 27 -54.02 -19.03 61.32
C LEU A 27 -52.89 -18.24 60.65
N GLU A 28 -51.84 -17.88 61.39
CA GLU A 28 -50.66 -17.20 60.83
C GLU A 28 -49.86 -18.11 59.88
N ARG A 29 -49.70 -19.40 60.20
CA ARG A 29 -49.07 -20.38 59.29
C ARG A 29 -49.90 -20.56 58.02
N GLU A 30 -51.22 -20.65 58.14
CA GLU A 30 -52.12 -20.80 56.99
C GLU A 30 -52.11 -19.54 56.10
N LYS A 31 -52.08 -18.34 56.70
CA LYS A 31 -51.89 -17.09 55.95
C LYS A 31 -50.55 -17.06 55.20
N LYS A 32 -49.44 -17.40 55.85
CA LYS A 32 -48.12 -17.45 55.21
C LYS A 32 -48.06 -18.46 54.06
N ALA A 33 -48.61 -19.67 54.27
CA ALA A 33 -48.69 -20.69 53.23
C ALA A 33 -49.54 -20.23 52.04
N ARG A 34 -50.63 -19.50 52.29
CA ARG A 34 -51.48 -18.93 51.23
C ARG A 34 -50.79 -17.81 50.45
N GLU A 35 -50.04 -16.93 51.13
CA GLU A 35 -49.23 -15.89 50.49
C GLU A 35 -48.09 -16.47 49.65
N GLU A 36 -47.42 -17.52 50.14
CA GLU A 36 -46.36 -18.20 49.42
C GLU A 36 -46.90 -18.94 48.19
N ALA A 37 -48.04 -19.63 48.31
CA ALA A 37 -48.72 -20.26 47.18
C ALA A 37 -49.16 -19.23 46.11
N LEU A 38 -49.62 -18.05 46.53
CA LEU A 38 -49.95 -16.95 45.61
C LEU A 38 -48.69 -16.48 44.86
N ARG A 39 -47.57 -16.23 45.57
CA ARG A 39 -46.31 -15.82 44.96
C ARG A 39 -45.76 -16.86 43.99
N GLN A 40 -45.83 -18.15 44.34
CA GLN A 40 -45.40 -19.23 43.45
C GLN A 40 -46.26 -19.29 42.19
N ARG A 41 -47.58 -19.11 42.31
CA ARG A 41 -48.49 -19.05 41.17
C ARG A 41 -48.22 -17.84 40.28
N GLU A 42 -48.05 -16.66 40.86
CA GLU A 42 -47.69 -15.43 40.13
C GLU A 42 -46.34 -15.57 39.43
N ALA A 43 -45.34 -16.20 40.06
CA ALA A 43 -44.04 -16.46 39.44
C ALA A 43 -44.14 -17.42 38.24
N ILE A 44 -44.97 -18.48 38.34
CA ILE A 44 -45.22 -19.41 37.23
C ILE A 44 -45.96 -18.71 36.09
N GLU A 45 -47.01 -17.95 36.38
CA GLU A 45 -47.77 -17.19 35.38
C GLU A 45 -46.88 -16.12 34.70
N ALA A 46 -46.03 -15.42 35.45
CA ALA A 46 -45.06 -14.46 34.91
C ALA A 46 -43.99 -15.13 34.03
N ALA A 47 -43.47 -16.29 34.43
CA ALA A 47 -42.50 -17.05 33.63
C ALA A 47 -43.12 -17.57 32.33
N GLN A 48 -44.38 -18.04 32.37
CA GLN A 48 -45.12 -18.46 31.18
C GLN A 48 -45.44 -17.28 30.26
N SER A 49 -45.81 -16.13 30.83
CA SER A 49 -46.06 -14.90 30.05
C SER A 49 -44.80 -14.43 29.32
N ARG A 50 -43.64 -14.40 30.01
CA ARG A 50 -42.35 -14.06 29.39
C ARG A 50 -42.02 -15.01 28.23
N ARG A 51 -42.11 -16.33 28.42
CA ARG A 51 -41.86 -17.29 27.34
C ARG A 51 -42.78 -17.10 26.13
N ARG A 52 -44.03 -16.70 26.35
CA ARG A 52 -44.98 -16.40 25.26
C ARG A 52 -44.62 -15.11 24.54
N LEU A 53 -44.21 -14.07 25.27
CA LEU A 53 -43.74 -12.82 24.68
C LEU A 53 -42.46 -13.04 23.88
N ASP A 54 -41.47 -13.73 24.45
CA ASP A 54 -40.21 -14.05 23.78
C ASP A 54 -40.46 -14.90 22.52
N ALA A 55 -41.39 -15.87 22.58
CA ALA A 55 -41.79 -16.67 21.42
C ALA A 55 -42.51 -15.85 20.34
N ALA A 56 -43.40 -14.93 20.74
CA ALA A 56 -44.11 -14.05 19.81
C ALA A 56 -43.16 -13.05 19.14
N GLU A 57 -42.22 -12.46 19.90
CA GLU A 57 -41.18 -11.58 19.37
C GLU A 57 -40.25 -12.32 18.41
N ALA A 58 -39.87 -13.57 18.74
CA ALA A 58 -39.08 -14.42 17.83
C ALA A 58 -39.84 -14.74 16.54
N GLU A 59 -41.13 -15.03 16.61
CA GLU A 59 -41.99 -15.27 15.44
C GLU A 59 -42.16 -14.01 14.60
N GLU A 60 -42.40 -12.85 15.21
CA GLU A 60 -42.50 -11.55 14.52
C GLU A 60 -41.19 -11.20 13.81
N LYS A 61 -40.06 -11.38 14.49
CA LYS A 61 -38.73 -11.17 13.89
C LYS A 61 -38.46 -12.12 12.73
N ALA A 62 -38.85 -13.39 12.84
CA ALA A 62 -38.71 -14.38 11.76
C ALA A 62 -39.60 -14.02 10.56
N ASN A 63 -40.84 -13.59 10.80
CA ASN A 63 -41.75 -13.13 9.75
C ASN A 63 -41.22 -11.86 9.06
N GLN A 64 -40.67 -10.92 9.82
CA GLN A 64 -40.07 -9.70 9.28
C GLN A 64 -38.86 -10.02 8.42
N GLN A 65 -37.96 -10.88 8.90
CA GLN A 65 -36.78 -11.31 8.14
C GLN A 65 -37.18 -12.03 6.83
N MET A 66 -38.23 -12.87 6.86
CA MET A 66 -38.75 -13.53 5.66
C MET A 66 -39.33 -12.53 4.66
N GLN A 67 -40.03 -11.48 5.11
CA GLN A 67 -40.52 -10.41 4.23
C GLN A 67 -39.36 -9.62 3.62
N ASP A 68 -38.34 -9.30 4.40
CA ASP A 68 -37.16 -8.58 3.91
C ASP A 68 -36.41 -9.41 2.85
N ASP A 69 -36.20 -10.71 3.08
CA ASP A 69 -35.58 -11.62 2.11
C ASP A 69 -36.37 -11.69 0.79
N LEU A 70 -37.71 -11.71 0.87
CA LEU A 70 -38.58 -11.65 -0.30
C LEU A 70 -38.45 -10.34 -1.06
N ILE A 71 -38.33 -9.20 -0.36
CA ILE A 71 -38.19 -7.88 -1.00
C ILE A 71 -36.83 -7.77 -1.69
N VAL A 72 -35.76 -8.13 -0.99
CA VAL A 72 -34.38 -8.03 -1.50
C VAL A 72 -34.16 -8.95 -2.70
N GLY A 73 -34.70 -10.16 -2.69
CA GLY A 73 -34.60 -11.10 -3.82
C GLY A 73 -35.65 -10.91 -4.91
N ARG A 74 -36.44 -9.82 -4.90
CA ARG A 74 -37.58 -9.59 -5.81
C ARG A 74 -38.51 -10.81 -5.93
N GLY A 75 -38.83 -11.44 -4.80
CA GLY A 75 -39.68 -12.62 -4.69
C GLY A 75 -38.97 -13.96 -4.93
N VAL A 76 -37.64 -14.00 -4.95
CA VAL A 76 -36.83 -15.23 -4.82
C VAL A 76 -36.18 -15.23 -3.45
N VAL A 77 -36.34 -16.32 -2.71
CA VAL A 77 -35.68 -16.49 -1.41
C VAL A 77 -34.70 -17.64 -1.54
N PHE A 78 -33.42 -17.31 -1.62
CA PHE A 78 -32.36 -18.30 -1.64
C PHE A 78 -31.30 -17.90 -0.61
N ARG A 79 -31.02 -18.80 0.33
CA ARG A 79 -30.09 -18.59 1.42
C ARG A 79 -29.47 -19.92 1.83
N ARG A 80 -28.15 -20.04 1.71
CA ARG A 80 -27.38 -21.25 2.03
C ARG A 80 -26.12 -20.92 2.78
N VAL A 81 -25.79 -21.73 3.79
CA VAL A 81 -24.47 -21.68 4.42
C VAL A 81 -23.60 -22.70 3.72
N LEU A 82 -22.49 -22.26 3.15
CA LEU A 82 -21.54 -23.07 2.40
C LEU A 82 -20.13 -22.88 2.96
N GLN A 83 -19.30 -23.92 2.88
CA GLN A 83 -17.90 -23.83 3.23
C GLN A 83 -17.14 -23.11 2.11
N ALA A 84 -16.40 -22.06 2.46
CA ALA A 84 -15.63 -21.27 1.50
C ALA A 84 -14.31 -21.95 1.13
N ILE A 85 -14.08 -22.10 -0.17
CA ILE A 85 -12.84 -22.65 -0.75
C ILE A 85 -12.22 -21.59 -1.67
N PRO A 86 -10.95 -21.23 -1.48
CA PRO A 86 -10.28 -20.27 -2.35
C PRO A 86 -10.01 -20.90 -3.72
N TYR A 87 -10.22 -20.14 -4.79
CA TYR A 87 -9.78 -20.53 -6.14
C TYR A 87 -9.17 -19.35 -6.88
N GLN A 88 -8.33 -19.64 -7.89
CA GLN A 88 -7.64 -18.60 -8.65
C GLN A 88 -8.53 -18.07 -9.78
N ALA A 89 -8.96 -16.82 -9.65
CA ALA A 89 -9.66 -16.06 -10.68
C ALA A 89 -9.53 -14.55 -10.47
N ASN A 90 -9.83 -13.81 -11.53
CA ASN A 90 -9.94 -12.36 -11.49
C ASN A 90 -11.39 -11.95 -11.28
N GLY A 91 -11.59 -10.85 -10.56
CA GLY A 91 -12.91 -10.30 -10.29
C GLY A 91 -13.62 -10.93 -9.10
N ASP A 92 -14.94 -10.78 -9.05
CA ASP A 92 -15.80 -11.12 -7.91
C ASP A 92 -16.70 -12.34 -8.15
N LYS A 93 -16.54 -13.07 -9.25
CA LYS A 93 -17.48 -14.13 -9.61
C LYS A 93 -17.21 -15.39 -8.79
N ILE A 94 -18.22 -15.94 -8.13
CA ILE A 94 -18.12 -17.14 -7.30
C ILE A 94 -18.55 -18.40 -8.05
N LYS A 95 -18.14 -19.57 -7.55
CA LYS A 95 -18.61 -20.87 -8.03
C LYS A 95 -19.54 -21.51 -7.01
N LEU A 96 -20.74 -21.88 -7.44
CA LEU A 96 -21.76 -22.48 -6.58
C LEU A 96 -21.95 -23.98 -6.88
N PRO A 97 -22.55 -24.75 -5.96
CA PRO A 97 -22.95 -26.13 -6.22
C PRO A 97 -24.08 -26.26 -7.26
N PRO A 98 -24.18 -27.37 -8.00
CA PRO A 98 -25.31 -27.68 -8.89
C PRO A 98 -26.67 -27.67 -8.19
N SER A 99 -26.75 -28.05 -6.91
CA SER A 99 -28.00 -27.97 -6.12
C SER A 99 -28.56 -26.54 -6.06
N CYS A 100 -27.68 -25.54 -5.95
CA CYS A 100 -28.08 -24.13 -5.92
C CYS A 100 -28.67 -23.66 -7.25
N PHE A 101 -28.19 -24.19 -8.38
CA PHE A 101 -28.77 -23.91 -9.69
C PHE A 101 -30.23 -24.38 -9.76
N THR A 102 -30.49 -25.61 -9.30
CA THR A 102 -31.82 -26.21 -9.32
C THR A 102 -32.81 -25.38 -8.49
N GLU A 103 -32.41 -25.02 -7.26
CA GLU A 103 -33.24 -24.21 -6.35
C GLU A 103 -33.54 -22.81 -6.92
N LEU A 104 -32.54 -22.14 -7.50
CA LEU A 104 -32.71 -20.83 -8.13
C LEU A 104 -33.56 -20.91 -9.41
N SER A 105 -33.44 -22.00 -10.17
CA SER A 105 -34.22 -22.24 -11.38
C SER A 105 -35.70 -22.46 -11.05
N ASP A 106 -35.99 -23.25 -10.02
CA ASP A 106 -37.36 -23.54 -9.59
C ASP A 106 -38.08 -22.26 -9.12
N GLN A 107 -37.35 -21.29 -8.58
CA GLN A 107 -37.87 -19.99 -8.15
C GLN A 107 -37.88 -18.92 -9.26
N GLY A 108 -37.46 -19.27 -10.49
CA GLY A 108 -37.44 -18.35 -11.63
C GLY A 108 -36.42 -17.20 -11.49
N ALA A 109 -35.32 -17.41 -10.78
CA ALA A 109 -34.30 -16.37 -10.57
C ALA A 109 -33.64 -15.91 -11.88
N PHE A 110 -33.42 -16.83 -12.82
CA PHE A 110 -32.77 -16.55 -14.11
C PHE A 110 -33.56 -15.64 -15.04
N GLU A 111 -34.87 -15.50 -14.82
CA GLU A 111 -35.73 -14.59 -15.60
C GLU A 111 -35.67 -13.15 -15.08
N LYS A 112 -35.11 -12.94 -13.88
CA LYS A 112 -35.11 -11.63 -13.19
C LYS A 112 -33.85 -10.81 -13.43
N GLY A 113 -32.95 -11.28 -14.29
CA GLY A 113 -31.72 -10.60 -14.70
C GLY A 113 -30.45 -11.27 -14.16
N PRO A 114 -29.33 -10.53 -14.06
CA PRO A 114 -28.08 -11.07 -13.56
C PRO A 114 -28.20 -11.54 -12.11
N LEU A 115 -27.57 -12.67 -11.81
CA LEU A 115 -27.59 -13.25 -10.46
C LEU A 115 -26.49 -12.61 -9.61
N HIS A 116 -26.91 -11.98 -8.51
CA HIS A 116 -26.02 -11.42 -7.51
C HIS A 116 -26.27 -12.10 -6.16
N PHE A 117 -25.21 -12.23 -5.38
CA PHE A 117 -25.25 -12.86 -4.08
C PHE A 117 -24.59 -11.95 -3.05
N SER A 118 -25.20 -11.85 -1.88
CA SER A 118 -24.61 -11.29 -0.68
C SER A 118 -23.90 -12.40 0.09
N LEU A 119 -22.66 -12.14 0.47
CA LEU A 119 -21.82 -13.05 1.23
C LEU A 119 -21.49 -12.41 2.58
N SER A 120 -21.70 -13.18 3.64
CA SER A 120 -21.33 -12.77 5.00
C SER A 120 -20.80 -13.96 5.79
N LEU A 121 -19.96 -13.71 6.80
CA LEU A 121 -19.47 -14.78 7.65
C LEU A 121 -20.66 -15.43 8.40
N ALA A 122 -20.82 -16.75 8.24
CA ALA A 122 -21.80 -17.51 9.00
C ALA A 122 -21.21 -17.75 10.40
N GLY A 123 -21.51 -16.84 11.34
CA GLY A 123 -21.14 -17.01 12.73
C GLY A 123 -21.84 -18.22 13.32
N GLY A 124 -21.06 -19.21 13.76
CA GLY A 124 -21.55 -20.25 14.66
C GLY A 124 -22.07 -19.60 15.94
N GLU A 125 -23.10 -20.19 16.54
CA GLU A 125 -23.86 -19.73 17.72
C GLU A 125 -23.02 -19.54 19.02
N HIS A 126 -21.68 -19.49 18.95
CA HIS A 126 -20.77 -19.43 20.09
C HIS A 126 -20.10 -18.07 20.36
N LEU A 127 -20.48 -17.00 19.64
CA LEU A 127 -19.91 -15.65 19.86
C LEU A 127 -20.90 -14.62 20.42
N SER A 128 -22.13 -15.00 20.77
CA SER A 128 -23.13 -14.09 21.33
C SER A 128 -23.00 -13.82 22.84
N GLU A 129 -22.05 -14.44 23.56
CA GLU A 129 -21.85 -14.20 25.00
C GLU A 129 -20.64 -13.32 25.36
N MET A 130 -19.93 -12.74 24.38
CA MET A 130 -18.84 -11.78 24.66
C MET A 130 -18.91 -10.53 23.77
N MET A 131 -20.03 -9.81 23.82
CA MET A 131 -20.09 -8.42 23.33
C MET A 131 -19.90 -7.44 24.50
N ASP A 132 -18.66 -7.31 24.96
CA ASP A 132 -18.14 -6.09 25.57
C ASP A 132 -16.69 -5.89 25.12
N SER A 133 -16.52 -5.42 23.88
CA SER A 133 -15.43 -4.53 23.42
C SER A 133 -15.38 -4.47 21.88
N GLY A 134 -15.86 -3.36 21.33
CA GLY A 134 -15.64 -2.98 19.93
C GLY A 134 -16.58 -3.65 18.92
N SER A 135 -17.44 -2.84 18.32
CA SER A 135 -18.28 -3.17 17.16
C SER A 135 -17.43 -3.73 15.99
N GLN A 136 -17.24 -5.04 15.92
CA GLN A 136 -16.89 -5.68 14.65
C GLN A 136 -18.18 -5.79 13.85
N GLU A 137 -18.44 -4.78 13.02
CA GLU A 137 -19.49 -4.84 12.00
C GLU A 137 -19.27 -6.10 11.15
N GLN A 138 -20.33 -6.88 10.99
CA GLN A 138 -20.31 -8.10 10.20
C GLN A 138 -19.98 -7.71 8.75
N ARG A 139 -18.80 -8.13 8.25
CA ARG A 139 -18.39 -7.81 6.89
C ARG A 139 -19.30 -8.52 5.89
N VAL A 140 -19.88 -7.72 5.01
CA VAL A 140 -20.72 -8.17 3.90
C VAL A 140 -20.07 -7.73 2.61
N THR A 141 -19.92 -8.64 1.66
CA THR A 141 -19.50 -8.34 0.29
C THR A 141 -20.51 -8.95 -0.68
N HIS A 142 -20.49 -8.49 -1.92
CA HIS A 142 -21.36 -8.99 -2.96
C HIS A 142 -20.53 -9.63 -4.08
N ALA A 143 -21.16 -10.55 -4.80
CA ALA A 143 -20.53 -11.26 -5.89
C ALA A 143 -21.55 -11.65 -6.96
N GLY A 144 -21.09 -11.76 -8.21
CA GLY A 144 -21.81 -12.49 -9.25
C GLY A 144 -21.51 -13.99 -9.21
N VAL A 145 -22.25 -14.81 -9.96
CA VAL A 145 -21.90 -16.23 -10.17
C VAL A 145 -21.17 -16.42 -11.50
N LEU A 146 -20.13 -17.24 -11.49
CA LEU A 146 -19.42 -17.66 -12.70
C LEU A 146 -20.07 -18.93 -13.29
N GLU A 147 -20.18 -19.97 -12.47
CA GLU A 147 -20.68 -21.29 -12.86
C GLU A 147 -21.16 -22.09 -11.65
N PHE A 148 -21.93 -23.14 -11.91
CA PHE A 148 -22.52 -24.03 -10.91
C PHE A 148 -21.82 -25.40 -10.93
N THR A 149 -20.52 -25.42 -10.62
CA THR A 149 -19.66 -26.62 -10.73
C THR A 149 -18.89 -26.95 -9.46
N SER A 150 -19.14 -26.25 -8.35
CA SER A 150 -18.49 -26.55 -7.07
C SER A 150 -19.03 -27.86 -6.50
N ASP A 151 -18.24 -28.51 -5.66
CA ASP A 151 -18.72 -29.63 -4.84
C ASP A 151 -19.89 -29.19 -3.97
N GLU A 152 -20.80 -30.12 -3.66
CA GLU A 152 -21.92 -29.85 -2.76
C GLU A 152 -21.41 -29.35 -1.40
N ASP A 153 -22.19 -28.45 -0.78
CA ASP A 153 -21.87 -27.72 0.46
C ASP A 153 -20.65 -26.77 0.39
N ASN A 154 -20.00 -26.62 -0.78
CA ASN A 154 -18.83 -25.76 -0.95
C ASN A 154 -19.12 -24.55 -1.88
N VAL A 155 -18.50 -23.41 -1.58
CA VAL A 155 -18.50 -22.21 -2.45
C VAL A 155 -17.07 -21.83 -2.83
N GLY A 156 -16.83 -21.71 -4.12
CA GLY A 156 -15.55 -21.24 -4.65
C GLY A 156 -15.49 -19.71 -4.61
N LEU A 157 -14.57 -19.15 -3.82
CA LEU A 157 -14.37 -17.71 -3.69
C LEU A 157 -13.08 -17.25 -4.38
N PRO A 158 -13.13 -16.23 -5.26
CA PRO A 158 -11.92 -15.65 -5.85
C PRO A 158 -11.18 -14.80 -4.81
N PRO A 159 -9.89 -14.45 -5.05
CA PRO A 159 -9.09 -13.70 -4.10
C PRO A 159 -9.68 -12.33 -3.73
N HIS A 160 -10.40 -11.67 -4.63
CA HIS A 160 -11.05 -10.38 -4.35
C HIS A 160 -12.12 -10.53 -3.23
N VAL A 161 -13.06 -11.45 -3.42
CA VAL A 161 -14.15 -11.75 -2.46
C VAL A 161 -13.58 -12.28 -1.14
N TRP A 162 -12.59 -13.18 -1.21
CA TRP A 162 -11.93 -13.73 -0.02
C TRP A 162 -11.30 -12.64 0.85
N ASN A 163 -10.55 -11.71 0.24
CA ASN A 163 -9.87 -10.64 0.98
C ASN A 163 -10.87 -9.65 1.59
N ASN A 164 -11.98 -9.34 0.92
CA ASN A 164 -13.00 -8.44 1.46
C ASN A 164 -13.78 -9.08 2.61
N LEU A 165 -14.09 -10.39 2.54
CA LEU A 165 -14.79 -11.11 3.61
C LEU A 165 -13.93 -11.32 4.86
N PHE A 166 -12.74 -11.90 4.70
CA PHE A 166 -11.92 -12.35 5.84
C PHE A 166 -10.84 -11.35 6.25
N GLY A 167 -10.43 -10.47 5.34
CA GLY A 167 -9.25 -9.61 5.53
C GLY A 167 -8.00 -10.43 5.84
N ALA A 168 -7.24 -10.02 6.86
CA ALA A 168 -6.00 -10.70 7.28
C ALA A 168 -6.22 -11.97 8.13
N ASN A 169 -7.44 -12.22 8.63
CA ASN A 169 -7.73 -13.28 9.59
C ASN A 169 -8.79 -14.24 9.04
N ALA A 170 -8.38 -15.16 8.16
CA ALA A 170 -9.26 -16.22 7.69
C ALA A 170 -9.31 -17.36 8.72
N PRO A 171 -10.51 -17.81 9.16
CA PRO A 171 -10.63 -19.00 10.00
C PRO A 171 -10.25 -20.28 9.21
N GLU A 172 -9.87 -21.35 9.90
CA GLU A 172 -9.42 -22.60 9.26
C GLU A 172 -10.50 -23.26 8.40
N LEU A 173 -11.77 -23.15 8.81
CA LEU A 173 -12.94 -23.65 8.08
C LEU A 173 -13.97 -22.53 7.97
N PRO A 174 -13.82 -21.61 7.01
CA PRO A 174 -14.71 -20.47 6.87
C PRO A 174 -16.08 -20.92 6.34
N MET A 175 -17.11 -20.76 7.15
CA MET A 175 -18.50 -20.92 6.72
C MET A 175 -19.03 -19.55 6.29
N VAL A 176 -19.61 -19.50 5.10
CA VAL A 176 -20.13 -18.26 4.51
C VAL A 176 -21.60 -18.44 4.20
N LEU A 177 -22.39 -17.47 4.62
CA LEU A 177 -23.79 -17.35 4.25
C LEU A 177 -23.87 -16.70 2.88
N VAL A 178 -24.37 -17.45 1.90
CA VAL A 178 -24.65 -17.00 0.54
C VAL A 178 -26.16 -16.75 0.41
N GLN A 179 -26.54 -15.52 0.12
CA GLN A 179 -27.93 -15.11 -0.05
C GLN A 179 -28.14 -14.48 -1.43
N TYR A 180 -29.18 -14.89 -2.14
CA TYR A 180 -29.54 -14.24 -3.41
C TYR A 180 -30.11 -12.84 -3.14
N VAL A 181 -29.59 -11.84 -3.85
CA VAL A 181 -30.03 -10.46 -3.72
C VAL A 181 -30.16 -9.81 -5.09
N TRP A 182 -31.15 -8.93 -5.24
CA TRP A 182 -31.24 -8.07 -6.41
C TRP A 182 -30.49 -6.76 -6.14
N LEU A 183 -29.55 -6.42 -7.02
CA LEU A 183 -28.79 -5.17 -6.93
C LEU A 183 -29.21 -4.20 -8.04
N PRO A 184 -29.42 -2.90 -7.72
CA PRO A 184 -29.62 -1.88 -8.74
C PRO A 184 -28.33 -1.64 -9.53
N LYS A 185 -28.47 -1.18 -10.78
CA LYS A 185 -27.33 -0.73 -11.58
C LYS A 185 -26.68 0.48 -10.93
N GLY A 186 -25.36 0.45 -10.81
CA GLY A 186 -24.58 1.58 -10.27
C GLY A 186 -24.64 2.79 -11.19
N THR A 187 -24.66 3.98 -10.63
CA THR A 187 -24.57 5.24 -11.41
C THR A 187 -23.36 6.07 -11.02
N TYR A 188 -22.92 5.95 -9.78
CA TYR A 188 -21.77 6.67 -9.25
C TYR A 188 -20.99 5.79 -8.27
N ALA A 189 -19.67 5.88 -8.33
CA ALA A 189 -18.76 5.26 -7.37
C ALA A 189 -17.66 6.25 -6.97
N LYS A 190 -17.51 6.46 -5.67
CA LYS A 190 -16.39 7.22 -5.09
C LYS A 190 -15.33 6.25 -4.60
N LEU A 191 -14.16 6.31 -5.21
CA LEU A 191 -13.06 5.41 -4.92
C LEU A 191 -11.87 6.17 -4.35
N GLN A 192 -11.22 5.57 -3.36
CA GLN A 192 -10.01 6.10 -2.77
C GLN A 192 -8.87 5.10 -2.94
N PRO A 193 -7.79 5.44 -3.64
CA PRO A 193 -6.61 4.61 -3.67
C PRO A 193 -5.94 4.61 -2.29
N ASP A 194 -5.55 3.42 -1.83
CA ASP A 194 -4.76 3.29 -0.60
C ASP A 194 -3.36 3.89 -0.78
N GLU A 195 -2.84 3.93 -2.01
CA GLU A 195 -1.48 4.40 -2.32
C GLU A 195 -1.47 5.56 -3.33
N PHE A 196 -0.47 6.43 -3.22
CA PHE A 196 -0.20 7.43 -4.26
C PHE A 196 0.23 6.74 -5.56
N GLY A 197 -0.08 7.35 -6.71
CA GLY A 197 0.39 6.86 -8.01
C GLY A 197 -0.72 6.44 -8.98
N PHE A 198 -1.90 6.07 -8.48
CA PHE A 198 -2.98 5.60 -9.37
C PHE A 198 -3.43 6.68 -10.36
N SER A 199 -3.63 7.91 -9.87
CA SER A 199 -4.04 9.05 -10.71
C SER A 199 -2.97 9.49 -11.72
N ASP A 200 -1.73 9.06 -11.55
CA ASP A 200 -0.61 9.39 -12.45
C ASP A 200 -0.49 8.42 -13.62
N ILE A 201 -1.23 7.30 -13.60
CA ILE A 201 -1.24 6.34 -14.71
C ILE A 201 -1.90 7.02 -15.93
N LEU A 202 -1.21 6.93 -17.07
CA LEU A 202 -1.75 7.35 -18.36
C LEU A 202 -3.01 6.52 -18.64
N ASN A 203 -4.15 7.19 -18.88
CA ASN A 203 -5.45 6.55 -19.03
C ASN A 203 -5.92 5.73 -17.80
N HIS A 204 -5.61 6.17 -16.57
CA HIS A 204 -6.09 5.52 -15.32
C HIS A 204 -7.59 5.19 -15.35
N LYS A 205 -8.42 6.01 -16.02
CA LYS A 205 -9.85 5.73 -16.24
C LYS A 205 -10.10 4.43 -17.02
N ALA A 206 -9.40 4.22 -18.14
CA ALA A 206 -9.56 3.01 -18.96
C ALA A 206 -9.04 1.74 -18.23
N VAL A 207 -7.98 1.90 -17.44
CA VAL A 207 -7.42 0.84 -16.58
C VAL A 207 -8.44 0.43 -15.53
N LEU A 208 -9.03 1.42 -14.85
CA LEU A 208 -10.09 1.21 -13.88
C LEU A 208 -11.32 0.54 -14.50
N GLU A 209 -11.77 1.04 -15.65
CA GLU A 209 -12.91 0.50 -16.40
C GLU A 209 -12.69 -0.96 -16.79
N THR A 210 -11.46 -1.31 -17.20
CA THR A 210 -11.07 -2.69 -17.51
C THR A 210 -11.11 -3.57 -16.27
N SER A 211 -10.69 -3.05 -15.12
CA SER A 211 -10.78 -3.75 -13.84
C SER A 211 -12.22 -3.92 -13.36
N LEU A 212 -13.07 -2.89 -13.52
CA LEU A 212 -14.47 -2.92 -13.16
C LEU A 212 -15.26 -3.94 -14.00
N ARG A 213 -14.94 -4.06 -15.30
CA ARG A 213 -15.53 -5.09 -16.18
C ARG A 213 -15.30 -6.54 -15.71
N GLN A 214 -14.27 -6.79 -14.90
CA GLN A 214 -14.00 -8.12 -14.36
C GLN A 214 -14.93 -8.45 -13.19
N ASN A 215 -15.50 -7.43 -12.54
CA ASN A 215 -16.43 -7.57 -11.43
C ASN A 215 -17.89 -7.46 -11.91
N ALA A 216 -18.79 -8.12 -11.20
CA ALA A 216 -20.22 -8.02 -11.37
C ALA A 216 -20.84 -6.99 -10.42
N THR A 217 -20.23 -6.79 -9.26
CA THR A 217 -20.75 -5.97 -8.17
C THR A 217 -19.69 -5.08 -7.54
N LEU A 218 -20.14 -4.03 -6.87
CA LEU A 218 -19.34 -3.22 -5.93
C LEU A 218 -20.13 -3.05 -4.64
N THR A 219 -19.44 -3.13 -3.51
CA THR A 219 -19.99 -2.89 -2.17
C THR A 219 -19.22 -1.77 -1.50
N GLU A 220 -19.92 -0.90 -0.79
CA GLU A 220 -19.31 0.15 0.02
C GLU A 220 -18.44 -0.47 1.13
N GLY A 221 -17.21 0.02 1.26
CA GLY A 221 -16.21 -0.52 2.19
C GLY A 221 -15.29 -1.59 1.58
N ASP A 222 -15.65 -2.20 0.45
CA ASP A 222 -14.80 -3.20 -0.23
C ASP A 222 -13.54 -2.57 -0.83
N VAL A 223 -12.50 -3.38 -1.02
CA VAL A 223 -11.26 -2.99 -1.68
C VAL A 223 -11.18 -3.62 -3.07
N LEU A 224 -11.22 -2.77 -4.10
CA LEU A 224 -11.03 -3.13 -5.50
C LEU A 224 -9.54 -3.16 -5.85
N LYS A 225 -9.07 -4.29 -6.36
CA LYS A 225 -7.69 -4.43 -6.86
C LYS A 225 -7.63 -4.11 -8.34
N VAL A 226 -6.82 -3.13 -8.70
CA VAL A 226 -6.64 -2.67 -10.08
C VAL A 226 -5.22 -2.97 -10.54
N HIS A 227 -5.10 -3.74 -11.62
CA HIS A 227 -3.82 -4.16 -12.18
C HIS A 227 -3.40 -3.25 -13.34
N HIS A 228 -2.16 -2.76 -13.32
CA HIS A 228 -1.57 -2.02 -14.44
C HIS A 228 -0.12 -2.48 -14.68
N GLY A 229 0.07 -3.33 -15.68
CA GLY A 229 1.37 -3.96 -15.94
C GLY A 229 1.81 -4.82 -14.75
N ALA A 230 2.94 -4.46 -14.14
CA ALA A 230 3.47 -5.13 -12.96
C ALA A 230 2.94 -4.57 -11.62
N LEU A 231 2.11 -3.52 -11.66
CA LEU A 231 1.61 -2.85 -10.45
C LEU A 231 0.21 -3.30 -10.10
N VAL A 232 -0.05 -3.33 -8.80
CA VAL A 232 -1.39 -3.56 -8.22
C VAL A 232 -1.72 -2.38 -7.34
N TYR A 233 -2.85 -1.73 -7.62
CA TYR A 233 -3.38 -0.63 -6.83
C TYR A 233 -4.62 -1.09 -6.09
N ASN A 234 -4.69 -0.81 -4.79
CA ASN A 234 -5.87 -1.08 -3.98
C ASN A 234 -6.70 0.20 -3.90
N LEU A 235 -7.96 0.12 -4.32
CA LEU A 235 -8.92 1.21 -4.28
C LEU A 235 -10.08 0.84 -3.38
N ARG A 236 -10.23 1.54 -2.26
CA ARG A 236 -11.37 1.40 -1.35
C ARG A 236 -12.60 2.07 -1.94
N VAL A 237 -13.72 1.38 -1.88
CA VAL A 237 -15.04 1.92 -2.24
C VAL A 237 -15.57 2.72 -1.04
N LEU A 238 -15.76 4.02 -1.22
CA LEU A 238 -16.23 4.91 -0.15
C LEU A 238 -17.72 5.23 -0.22
N GLU A 239 -18.25 5.40 -1.43
CA GLU A 239 -19.65 5.75 -1.63
C GLU A 239 -20.14 5.16 -2.96
N LEU A 240 -21.36 4.64 -2.97
CA LEU A 240 -22.02 4.11 -4.16
C LEU A 240 -23.43 4.71 -4.30
N LYS A 241 -23.90 4.85 -5.54
CA LYS A 241 -25.29 5.23 -5.84
C LYS A 241 -25.91 4.27 -6.84
N PRO A 242 -27.20 3.91 -6.69
CA PRO A 242 -28.17 4.46 -5.72
C PRO A 242 -28.21 3.78 -4.35
N SER A 243 -27.41 2.74 -4.12
CA SER A 243 -27.39 1.95 -2.88
C SER A 243 -25.94 1.68 -2.46
N SER A 244 -25.73 1.22 -1.23
CA SER A 244 -24.42 0.80 -0.69
C SER A 244 -23.86 -0.46 -1.35
N SER A 245 -24.64 -1.11 -2.20
CA SER A 245 -24.17 -2.22 -3.06
C SER A 245 -24.86 -2.13 -4.41
N VAL A 246 -24.09 -2.23 -5.49
CA VAL A 246 -24.60 -2.02 -6.85
C VAL A 246 -24.05 -3.05 -7.83
N SER A 247 -24.81 -3.31 -8.88
CA SER A 247 -24.36 -4.07 -10.04
C SER A 247 -23.56 -3.17 -10.98
N VAL A 248 -22.39 -3.64 -11.41
CA VAL A 248 -21.52 -2.94 -12.38
C VAL A 248 -21.48 -3.63 -13.74
N LEU A 249 -22.31 -4.65 -13.92
CA LEU A 249 -22.46 -5.35 -15.20
C LEU A 249 -23.12 -4.43 -16.23
N GLU A 250 -22.47 -4.29 -17.40
CA GLU A 250 -22.99 -3.60 -18.58
C GLU A 250 -23.63 -2.24 -18.22
N THR A 251 -22.90 -1.45 -17.45
CA THR A 251 -23.37 -0.19 -16.89
C THR A 251 -22.26 0.85 -16.96
N ASP A 252 -22.62 2.05 -17.37
CA ASP A 252 -21.76 3.22 -17.34
C ASP A 252 -21.86 3.87 -15.96
N ILE A 253 -20.79 3.74 -15.17
CA ILE A 253 -20.71 4.28 -13.82
C ILE A 253 -19.79 5.49 -13.83
N GLU A 254 -20.25 6.61 -13.28
CA GLU A 254 -19.40 7.77 -13.05
C GLU A 254 -18.46 7.48 -11.87
N VAL A 255 -17.14 7.53 -12.11
CA VAL A 255 -16.16 7.25 -11.07
C VAL A 255 -15.43 8.52 -10.64
N ASP A 256 -15.46 8.80 -9.35
CA ASP A 256 -14.75 9.90 -8.71
C ASP A 256 -13.61 9.34 -7.85
N ILE A 257 -12.36 9.73 -8.18
CA ILE A 257 -11.16 9.24 -7.51
C ILE A 257 -10.65 10.36 -6.62
N ILE A 258 -10.64 10.12 -5.30
CA ILE A 258 -10.09 11.06 -4.34
C ILE A 258 -8.60 10.79 -4.06
N GLY A 259 -7.89 11.74 -3.43
CA GLY A 259 -6.50 11.55 -3.01
C GLY A 259 -6.37 10.48 -1.91
N SER A 260 -5.21 9.80 -1.85
CA SER A 260 -4.95 8.82 -0.79
C SER A 260 -4.70 9.50 0.55
N ASP A 261 -5.28 9.00 1.64
CA ASP A 261 -5.09 9.51 3.00
C ASP A 261 -3.84 8.92 3.71
N SER A 262 -3.20 7.93 3.10
CA SER A 262 -2.09 7.18 3.70
C SER A 262 -0.79 7.99 3.75
N LYS A 263 -0.18 8.09 4.93
CA LYS A 263 1.27 8.33 5.05
C LYS A 263 1.97 7.08 4.52
N ALA A 264 2.83 7.25 3.52
CA ALA A 264 3.47 6.19 2.75
C ALA A 264 4.42 5.32 3.60
N GLU A 265 3.87 4.42 4.41
CA GLU A 265 4.64 3.46 5.18
C GLU A 265 3.93 2.11 5.17
N GLN A 266 4.12 1.32 4.11
CA GLN A 266 4.66 -0.05 4.17
C GLN A 266 4.40 -0.88 2.89
N ALA A 267 5.45 -1.62 2.53
CA ALA A 267 5.52 -2.85 1.72
C ALA A 267 5.47 -2.79 0.17
N ASN A 268 6.67 -2.88 -0.41
CA ASN A 268 7.01 -3.71 -1.58
C ASN A 268 6.20 -3.56 -2.88
N HIS A 269 5.80 -2.35 -3.27
CA HIS A 269 5.43 -2.08 -4.66
C HIS A 269 6.13 -0.82 -5.18
N HIS A 270 6.38 -0.79 -6.49
CA HIS A 270 7.03 0.31 -7.20
C HIS A 270 6.15 1.58 -7.17
N VAL A 271 6.14 2.29 -6.04
CA VAL A 271 5.38 3.52 -5.83
C VAL A 271 6.24 4.72 -6.24
N LEU A 272 5.70 5.61 -7.07
CA LEU A 272 6.34 6.87 -7.46
C LEU A 272 6.10 7.95 -6.40
N ARG A 273 7.09 8.16 -5.52
CA ARG A 273 7.02 9.19 -4.49
C ARG A 273 7.18 10.59 -5.12
N PRO A 274 6.26 11.55 -4.89
CA PRO A 274 6.40 12.89 -5.46
C PRO A 274 7.59 13.63 -4.83
N LEU A 275 8.40 14.29 -5.67
CA LEU A 275 9.45 15.22 -5.28
C LEU A 275 9.08 16.64 -5.72
N VAL A 276 9.27 17.58 -4.79
CA VAL A 276 9.08 19.00 -5.04
C VAL A 276 10.44 19.66 -5.18
N PHE A 277 10.58 20.57 -6.15
CA PHE A 277 11.83 21.30 -6.35
C PHE A 277 12.31 22.01 -5.08
N GLY A 278 13.60 21.89 -4.81
CA GLY A 278 14.28 22.51 -3.67
C GLY A 278 14.06 21.82 -2.32
N LYS A 279 13.19 20.80 -2.23
CA LYS A 279 13.01 19.99 -1.02
C LYS A 279 13.80 18.69 -1.12
N SER A 280 14.49 18.34 -0.04
CA SER A 280 15.17 17.05 0.09
C SER A 280 14.29 16.07 0.85
N GLU A 281 14.06 14.89 0.27
CA GLU A 281 13.30 13.82 0.90
C GLU A 281 14.24 12.69 1.33
N PRO A 282 14.14 12.18 2.58
CA PRO A 282 14.91 11.02 3.02
C PRO A 282 14.37 9.73 2.41
N GLY A 283 15.24 8.73 2.27
CA GLY A 283 14.91 7.38 1.80
C GLY A 283 15.92 6.35 2.27
N SER A 284 15.52 5.08 2.29
CA SER A 284 16.40 3.93 2.53
C SER A 284 16.08 2.84 1.52
N VAL A 285 17.09 2.31 0.83
CA VAL A 285 16.93 1.23 -0.16
C VAL A 285 17.81 0.03 0.19
N ASP A 286 17.22 -1.16 0.14
CA ASP A 286 17.93 -2.42 0.34
C ASP A 286 18.68 -2.86 -0.92
N GLU A 287 19.73 -3.67 -0.74
CA GLU A 287 20.47 -4.28 -1.84
C GLU A 287 19.54 -5.09 -2.77
N GLY A 288 19.62 -4.82 -4.07
CA GLY A 288 18.79 -5.47 -5.08
C GLY A 288 17.40 -4.85 -5.27
N SER A 289 17.00 -3.90 -4.42
CA SER A 289 15.69 -3.26 -4.46
C SER A 289 15.71 -1.88 -5.13
N TYR A 290 14.53 -1.39 -5.51
CA TYR A 290 14.35 -0.07 -6.09
C TYR A 290 13.38 0.79 -5.27
N ILE A 291 13.68 2.09 -5.18
CA ILE A 291 12.74 3.14 -4.78
C ILE A 291 12.58 4.12 -5.92
N TYR A 292 11.34 4.53 -6.18
CA TYR A 292 11.02 5.44 -7.27
C TYR A 292 10.47 6.77 -6.77
N TYR A 293 10.87 7.82 -7.45
CA TYR A 293 10.37 9.17 -7.25
C TYR A 293 9.90 9.76 -8.57
N LYS A 294 9.02 10.76 -8.51
CA LYS A 294 8.57 11.53 -9.68
C LYS A 294 8.65 13.01 -9.42
N PHE A 295 8.93 13.81 -10.44
CA PHE A 295 8.77 15.26 -10.40
C PHE A 295 8.24 15.76 -11.74
N VAL A 296 7.58 16.93 -11.73
CA VAL A 296 7.01 17.54 -12.94
C VAL A 296 7.79 18.79 -13.26
N LEU A 297 8.35 18.85 -14.46
CA LEU A 297 8.99 20.05 -14.99
C LEU A 297 7.94 20.81 -15.83
N ASP A 298 7.43 21.90 -15.27
CA ASP A 298 6.42 22.73 -15.93
C ASP A 298 7.03 23.63 -17.01
N ASP A 299 6.18 24.22 -17.84
CA ASP A 299 6.62 25.07 -18.95
C ASP A 299 7.37 26.31 -18.46
N HIS A 300 7.01 26.86 -17.30
CA HIS A 300 7.70 27.99 -16.71
C HIS A 300 9.15 27.63 -16.32
N THR A 301 9.35 26.52 -15.60
CA THR A 301 10.68 26.02 -15.24
C THR A 301 11.50 25.65 -16.48
N TRP A 302 10.86 25.03 -17.48
CA TRP A 302 11.51 24.71 -18.74
C TRP A 302 12.02 25.95 -19.46
N ASN A 303 11.24 27.04 -19.50
CA ASN A 303 11.67 28.27 -20.15
C ASN A 303 12.97 28.82 -19.53
N VAL A 304 13.10 28.76 -18.20
CA VAL A 304 14.31 29.17 -17.49
C VAL A 304 15.52 28.31 -17.92
N ILE A 305 15.36 26.99 -17.97
CA ILE A 305 16.45 26.08 -18.39
C ILE A 305 16.79 26.25 -19.88
N SER A 306 15.77 26.32 -20.74
CA SER A 306 15.92 26.46 -22.19
C SER A 306 16.61 27.75 -22.62
N SER A 307 16.51 28.80 -21.78
CA SER A 307 17.23 30.07 -21.98
C SER A 307 18.75 29.93 -21.86
N GLY A 308 19.23 28.78 -21.37
CA GLY A 308 20.66 28.49 -21.17
C GLY A 308 21.23 29.06 -19.88
N ASN A 309 20.39 29.64 -19.01
CA ASN A 309 20.80 30.31 -17.78
C ASN A 309 20.67 29.43 -16.54
N ALA A 310 20.13 28.21 -16.65
CA ALA A 310 19.98 27.30 -15.52
C ALA A 310 20.08 25.85 -15.95
N ASN A 311 20.52 24.99 -15.03
CA ASN A 311 20.54 23.54 -15.19
C ASN A 311 19.60 22.88 -14.18
N LEU A 312 19.03 21.75 -14.58
CA LEU A 312 18.31 20.84 -13.70
C LEU A 312 19.33 19.93 -13.00
N GLU A 313 19.32 19.93 -11.67
CA GLU A 313 20.17 19.06 -10.87
C GLU A 313 19.34 18.03 -10.10
N ILE A 314 19.73 16.77 -10.20
CA ILE A 314 19.18 15.67 -9.40
C ILE A 314 20.30 15.17 -8.51
N ARG A 315 20.12 15.27 -7.19
CA ARG A 315 21.13 14.96 -6.18
C ARG A 315 20.66 13.81 -5.28
N ILE A 316 21.57 12.89 -4.98
CA ILE A 316 21.42 11.89 -3.92
C ILE A 316 22.62 12.00 -3.00
N GLN A 317 22.37 12.28 -1.73
CA GLN A 317 23.41 12.38 -0.70
C GLN A 317 23.25 11.23 0.30
N PRO A 318 24.26 10.38 0.51
CA PRO A 318 24.20 9.35 1.55
C PRO A 318 24.18 10.00 2.93
N GLU A 319 23.39 9.47 3.87
CA GLU A 319 23.33 9.99 5.25
C GLU A 319 24.51 9.53 6.10
N SER A 320 25.17 8.44 5.73
CA SER A 320 26.33 7.86 6.41
C SER A 320 27.41 7.45 5.40
N SER A 321 28.68 7.70 5.70
CA SER A 321 29.82 7.32 4.85
C SER A 321 30.18 5.83 4.90
N ASP A 322 29.68 5.09 5.91
CA ASP A 322 30.03 3.68 6.18
C ASP A 322 28.90 2.68 5.84
N GLY A 323 27.92 3.08 5.04
CA GLY A 323 26.72 2.28 4.77
C GLY A 323 26.33 2.30 3.30
N GLY A 324 26.42 1.12 2.68
CA GLY A 324 25.86 0.79 1.37
C GLY A 324 26.27 1.66 0.17
N ASP A 325 25.84 1.27 -1.03
CA ASP A 325 26.00 2.05 -2.25
C ASP A 325 24.74 1.89 -3.11
N SER A 326 24.38 2.95 -3.81
CA SER A 326 23.18 2.99 -4.65
C SER A 326 23.53 3.34 -6.09
N ASP A 327 22.56 3.25 -7.00
CA ASP A 327 22.62 3.75 -8.37
C ASP A 327 21.41 4.63 -8.68
N LEU A 328 21.63 5.66 -9.50
CA LEU A 328 20.61 6.60 -9.93
C LEU A 328 20.25 6.35 -11.39
N TYR A 329 18.97 6.20 -11.68
CA TYR A 329 18.42 6.12 -13.03
C TYR A 329 17.31 7.14 -13.19
N VAL A 330 17.28 7.86 -14.32
CA VAL A 330 16.27 8.89 -14.58
C VAL A 330 15.68 8.68 -15.96
N SER A 331 14.39 8.89 -16.10
CA SER A 331 13.67 8.82 -17.37
C SER A 331 12.53 9.81 -17.41
N ARG A 332 12.09 10.12 -18.62
CA ARG A 332 10.90 10.93 -18.87
C ARG A 332 9.74 10.00 -19.21
N HIS A 333 8.51 10.41 -18.85
CA HIS A 333 7.28 9.74 -19.28
C HIS A 333 7.32 9.47 -20.80
N PRO A 334 6.95 8.25 -21.26
CA PRO A 334 6.11 7.24 -20.60
C PRO A 334 6.82 6.23 -19.70
N LEU A 335 8.14 6.27 -19.57
CA LEU A 335 8.84 5.29 -18.74
C LEU A 335 8.78 5.67 -17.25
N LEU A 336 7.86 5.03 -16.54
CA LEU A 336 7.59 5.32 -15.13
C LEU A 336 8.63 4.73 -14.17
N PHE A 337 9.19 3.55 -14.48
CA PHE A 337 10.11 2.82 -13.61
C PHE A 337 11.44 2.62 -14.31
N PRO A 338 12.32 3.63 -14.30
CA PRO A 338 13.65 3.49 -14.86
C PRO A 338 14.43 2.39 -14.12
N THR A 339 14.98 1.45 -14.86
CA THR A 339 15.78 0.34 -14.34
C THR A 339 17.21 0.42 -14.87
N ARG A 340 18.09 -0.46 -14.38
CA ARG A 340 19.46 -0.61 -14.91
C ARG A 340 19.50 -0.85 -16.42
N HIS A 341 18.48 -1.49 -16.98
CA HIS A 341 18.43 -1.85 -18.40
C HIS A 341 17.60 -0.88 -19.23
N GLN A 342 16.69 -0.13 -18.61
CA GLN A 342 15.77 0.76 -19.28
C GLN A 342 15.75 2.12 -18.58
N HIS A 343 16.54 3.06 -19.07
CA HIS A 343 16.59 4.44 -18.58
C HIS A 343 17.12 5.40 -19.66
N VAL A 344 17.00 6.70 -19.43
CA VAL A 344 17.56 7.75 -20.31
C VAL A 344 18.86 8.30 -19.75
N TRP A 345 18.92 8.56 -18.44
CA TRP A 345 20.11 9.04 -17.75
C TRP A 345 20.44 8.19 -16.54
N SER A 346 21.70 8.16 -16.13
CA SER A 346 22.15 7.39 -14.97
C SER A 346 23.38 8.00 -14.31
N SER A 347 23.53 7.82 -12.99
CA SER A 347 24.79 8.04 -12.27
C SER A 347 25.14 6.81 -11.43
N HIS A 348 26.36 6.33 -11.63
CA HIS A 348 26.92 5.14 -10.97
C HIS A 348 28.03 5.49 -9.96
N ASP A 349 28.23 6.78 -9.68
CA ASP A 349 29.28 7.25 -8.77
C ASP A 349 29.10 6.63 -7.38
N VAL A 350 30.21 6.35 -6.69
CA VAL A 350 30.17 5.78 -5.34
C VAL A 350 29.87 6.90 -4.34
N GLY A 351 28.88 6.69 -3.47
CA GLY A 351 28.47 7.69 -2.49
C GLY A 351 27.50 8.73 -3.05
N ALA A 352 27.87 10.02 -3.00
CA ALA A 352 26.99 11.10 -3.44
C ALA A 352 26.88 11.14 -4.97
N LYS A 353 25.64 11.27 -5.48
CA LYS A 353 25.35 11.33 -6.92
C LYS A 353 24.81 12.69 -7.29
N LEU A 354 25.32 13.24 -8.39
CA LEU A 354 24.85 14.49 -8.96
C LEU A 354 24.68 14.30 -10.48
N LEU A 355 23.45 14.38 -10.94
CA LEU A 355 23.12 14.41 -12.36
C LEU A 355 22.70 15.84 -12.74
N ILE A 356 23.45 16.46 -13.64
CA ILE A 356 23.17 17.81 -14.15
C ILE A 356 22.66 17.69 -15.59
N LEU A 357 21.45 18.17 -15.84
CA LEU A 357 20.81 18.18 -17.15
C LEU A 357 20.63 19.64 -17.62
N SER A 358 21.03 19.91 -18.85
CA SER A 358 21.06 21.25 -19.44
C SER A 358 20.14 21.35 -20.65
N SER A 359 19.91 22.58 -21.16
CA SER A 359 19.16 22.78 -22.40
C SER A 359 19.77 22.11 -23.64
N LYS A 360 21.03 21.68 -23.58
CA LYS A 360 21.70 20.96 -24.68
C LYS A 360 21.27 19.49 -24.76
N ASP A 361 20.63 18.96 -23.72
CA ASP A 361 20.17 17.58 -23.68
C ASP A 361 18.89 17.41 -24.50
N LYS A 362 18.99 16.74 -25.64
CA LYS A 362 17.86 16.56 -26.59
C LYS A 362 16.64 15.83 -25.99
N ASN A 363 16.85 15.05 -24.93
CA ASN A 363 15.78 14.29 -24.26
C ASN A 363 15.12 15.08 -23.11
N LEU A 364 15.65 16.27 -22.77
CA LEU A 364 15.11 17.16 -21.75
C LEU A 364 14.04 18.09 -22.34
N GLY A 365 12.97 18.34 -21.59
CA GLY A 365 11.85 19.19 -21.97
C GLY A 365 10.74 19.19 -20.90
N PRO A 366 9.64 19.92 -21.09
CA PRO A 366 8.55 19.96 -20.11
C PRO A 366 7.86 18.60 -20.00
N GLY A 367 7.46 18.22 -18.79
CA GLY A 367 6.75 16.96 -18.54
C GLY A 367 7.16 16.27 -17.24
N THR A 368 6.69 15.04 -17.08
CA THR A 368 6.92 14.23 -15.88
C THR A 368 8.17 13.38 -16.04
N TYR A 369 9.00 13.41 -15.01
CA TYR A 369 10.24 12.65 -14.89
C TYR A 369 10.12 11.67 -13.73
N SER A 370 10.68 10.49 -13.93
CA SER A 370 10.81 9.44 -12.92
C SER A 370 12.27 9.21 -12.60
N ILE A 371 12.55 9.00 -11.32
CA ILE A 371 13.85 8.69 -10.75
C ILE A 371 13.74 7.30 -10.12
N GLY A 372 14.65 6.40 -10.47
CA GLY A 372 14.81 5.09 -9.86
C GLY A 372 16.14 5.04 -9.10
N ILE A 373 16.06 4.80 -7.79
CA ILE A 373 17.21 4.61 -6.93
C ILE A 373 17.32 3.12 -6.63
N TYR A 374 18.43 2.51 -7.03
CA TYR A 374 18.70 1.09 -6.88
C TYR A 374 19.72 0.86 -5.78
N GLY A 375 19.45 -0.05 -4.84
CA GLY A 375 20.45 -0.50 -3.86
C GLY A 375 21.47 -1.42 -4.53
N PHE A 376 22.69 -0.94 -4.76
CA PHE A 376 23.75 -1.71 -5.42
C PHE A 376 24.48 -2.63 -4.45
N LYS A 377 24.74 -2.17 -3.22
CA LYS A 377 25.42 -2.95 -2.18
C LYS A 377 24.96 -2.50 -0.80
N GLY A 378 24.51 -3.42 0.06
CA GLY A 378 24.03 -3.11 1.41
C GLY A 378 22.81 -2.19 1.48
N GLU A 379 22.28 -2.00 2.69
CA GLU A 379 21.23 -1.01 2.96
C GLU A 379 21.83 0.40 2.85
N THR A 380 21.24 1.24 2.00
CA THR A 380 21.72 2.61 1.75
C THR A 380 20.66 3.62 2.16
N ARG A 381 20.98 4.46 3.16
CA ARG A 381 20.14 5.62 3.55
C ARG A 381 20.65 6.88 2.87
N TYR A 382 19.73 7.64 2.29
CA TYR A 382 20.06 8.78 1.47
C TYR A 382 19.02 9.89 1.58
N LYS A 383 19.39 11.09 1.12
CA LYS A 383 18.49 12.20 0.82
C LYS A 383 18.50 12.48 -0.67
N VAL A 384 17.34 12.45 -1.30
CA VAL A 384 17.16 12.78 -2.71
C VAL A 384 16.56 14.17 -2.85
N SER A 385 17.07 14.95 -3.79
CA SER A 385 16.50 16.26 -4.12
C SER A 385 16.60 16.56 -5.62
N VAL A 386 15.69 17.41 -6.08
CA VAL A 386 15.72 17.98 -7.43
C VAL A 386 15.73 19.50 -7.28
N SER A 387 16.65 20.18 -7.94
CA SER A 387 16.80 21.63 -7.89
C SER A 387 17.11 22.22 -9.25
N ILE A 388 16.78 23.49 -9.42
CA ILE A 388 17.20 24.28 -10.59
C ILE A 388 18.33 25.17 -10.10
N GLN A 389 19.50 25.07 -10.72
CA GLN A 389 20.65 25.91 -10.37
C GLN A 389 20.93 26.86 -11.52
N GLU A 390 20.95 28.16 -11.22
CA GLU A 390 21.33 29.19 -12.18
C GLU A 390 22.82 29.09 -12.51
N ILE A 391 23.14 29.18 -13.80
CA ILE A 391 24.51 29.22 -14.31
C ILE A 391 24.98 30.66 -14.16
N SER A 392 25.45 31.01 -12.98
CA SER A 392 26.20 32.26 -12.77
C SER A 392 27.44 32.21 -13.68
N THR A 393 27.61 33.16 -14.60
CA THR A 393 28.83 33.31 -15.40
C THR A 393 30.04 33.80 -14.57
N THR A 394 30.11 33.42 -13.29
CA THR A 394 31.15 33.77 -12.34
C THR A 394 31.52 32.51 -11.57
N ASP A 395 32.28 31.61 -12.21
CA ASP A 395 33.29 30.78 -11.56
C ASP A 395 34.14 30.07 -12.62
N VAL A 396 34.90 30.88 -13.38
CA VAL A 396 36.26 30.46 -13.75
C VAL A 396 37.18 31.15 -12.75
N GLY A 397 37.54 30.40 -11.71
CA GLY A 397 38.71 30.68 -10.87
C GLY A 397 38.38 31.12 -9.45
N GLN A 398 38.65 30.24 -8.48
CA GLN A 398 39.15 30.64 -7.16
C GLN A 398 39.83 29.49 -6.38
N GLN A 399 41.09 29.24 -6.75
CA GLN A 399 42.22 29.24 -5.80
C GLN A 399 43.36 29.98 -6.56
N ALA A 400 43.94 31.11 -6.15
CA ALA A 400 43.92 31.82 -4.89
C ALA A 400 44.21 33.32 -5.12
N SER A 401 43.61 34.17 -4.28
CA SER A 401 44.07 35.50 -3.83
C SER A 401 44.80 36.41 -4.86
N SER A 402 44.05 37.27 -5.53
CA SER A 402 44.58 38.53 -6.06
C SER A 402 44.43 39.63 -5.01
N SER A 403 45.52 39.93 -4.29
CA SER A 403 45.71 41.26 -3.72
C SER A 403 46.26 42.15 -4.83
N SER A 404 45.49 43.15 -5.23
CA SER A 404 45.89 44.14 -6.24
C SER A 404 47.13 44.91 -5.77
N SER A 405 48.27 44.63 -6.40
CA SER A 405 49.36 45.61 -6.52
C SER A 405 50.12 45.35 -7.82
N SER A 406 50.26 46.42 -8.57
CA SER A 406 51.03 46.53 -9.80
C SER A 406 52.49 46.11 -9.61
N VAL A 407 52.89 45.01 -10.24
CA VAL A 407 54.23 44.76 -10.80
C VAL A 407 54.13 43.52 -11.69
N ASP A 408 54.62 43.59 -12.93
CA ASP A 408 54.93 42.40 -13.75
C ASP A 408 55.78 41.43 -12.92
N ALA A 409 55.14 40.43 -12.33
CA ALA A 409 55.81 39.36 -11.63
C ALA A 409 55.97 38.22 -12.64
N ASP A 410 57.19 38.07 -13.14
CA ASP A 410 57.63 36.94 -13.93
C ASP A 410 57.15 35.64 -13.25
N THR A 411 56.25 34.88 -13.90
CA THR A 411 55.71 33.61 -13.38
C THR A 411 56.20 32.47 -14.26
N VAL A 412 56.57 31.36 -13.65
CA VAL A 412 57.15 30.18 -14.31
C VAL A 412 56.30 28.96 -13.99
N GLU A 413 56.07 28.12 -15.00
CA GLU A 413 55.35 26.86 -14.87
C GLU A 413 56.17 25.85 -14.06
N CYS A 414 55.58 25.31 -12.99
CA CYS A 414 56.17 24.24 -12.20
C CYS A 414 56.31 22.97 -13.02
N ARG A 415 57.51 22.40 -13.07
CA ARG A 415 57.80 21.19 -13.85
C ARG A 415 57.03 19.94 -13.37
N ASN A 416 56.54 19.94 -12.14
CA ASN A 416 55.81 18.82 -11.53
C ASN A 416 54.28 18.99 -11.58
N CYS A 417 53.72 20.05 -11.00
CA CYS A 417 52.25 20.21 -10.97
C CYS A 417 51.66 21.02 -12.13
N LYS A 418 52.49 21.56 -13.02
CA LYS A 418 52.05 22.35 -14.19
C LYS A 418 51.31 23.66 -13.86
N HIS A 419 51.34 24.08 -12.59
CA HIS A 419 50.80 25.38 -12.17
C HIS A 419 51.84 26.50 -12.37
N TYR A 420 51.37 27.70 -12.71
CA TYR A 420 52.19 28.90 -12.82
C TYR A 420 52.46 29.50 -11.44
N ILE A 421 53.73 29.59 -11.06
CA ILE A 421 54.18 30.07 -9.76
C ILE A 421 55.12 31.26 -9.97
N PRO A 422 55.08 32.31 -9.14
CA PRO A 422 56.03 33.42 -9.25
C PRO A 422 57.50 32.94 -9.27
N SER A 423 58.33 33.47 -10.18
CA SER A 423 59.75 33.11 -10.35
C SER A 423 60.55 33.18 -9.05
N ARG A 424 60.15 34.07 -8.13
CA ARG A 424 60.77 34.22 -6.80
C ARG A 424 60.53 33.05 -5.84
N THR A 425 59.45 32.29 -6.00
CA THR A 425 59.05 31.18 -5.12
C THR A 425 59.06 29.81 -5.81
N ILE A 426 59.31 29.76 -7.12
CA ILE A 426 59.29 28.51 -7.91
C ILE A 426 60.21 27.43 -7.34
N VAL A 427 61.41 27.78 -6.87
CA VAL A 427 62.38 26.79 -6.34
C VAL A 427 61.84 26.12 -5.06
N LEU A 428 61.26 26.90 -4.15
CA LEU A 428 60.66 26.39 -2.91
C LEU A 428 59.40 25.57 -3.21
N HIS A 429 58.56 26.07 -4.12
CA HIS A 429 57.36 25.37 -4.56
C HIS A 429 57.71 24.05 -5.23
N GLU A 430 58.66 24.00 -6.16
CA GLU A 430 59.06 22.76 -6.85
C GLU A 430 59.62 21.74 -5.86
N ALA A 431 60.44 22.16 -4.89
CA ALA A 431 60.98 21.27 -3.88
C ALA A 431 59.89 20.70 -2.94
N PHE A 432 58.87 21.48 -2.59
CA PHE A 432 57.72 21.01 -1.82
C PHE A 432 56.79 20.13 -2.66
N CYS A 433 56.46 20.57 -3.86
CA CYS A 433 55.57 19.88 -4.80
C CYS A 433 56.12 18.52 -5.19
N ARG A 434 57.43 18.38 -5.47
CA ARG A 434 58.05 17.07 -5.76
C ARG A 434 58.06 16.12 -4.56
N ARG A 435 57.99 16.65 -3.34
CA ARG A 435 57.99 15.87 -2.10
C ARG A 435 56.61 15.41 -1.65
N HIS A 436 55.54 16.08 -2.09
CA HIS A 436 54.18 15.79 -1.65
C HIS A 436 53.25 15.36 -2.77
N ASN A 437 53.59 15.69 -4.03
CA ASN A 437 52.74 15.42 -5.19
C ASN A 437 53.48 14.60 -6.25
N ILE A 438 52.75 13.69 -6.86
CA ILE A 438 53.21 12.84 -7.95
C ILE A 438 52.29 13.01 -9.16
N LEU A 439 52.90 13.13 -10.34
CA LEU A 439 52.17 13.04 -11.60
C LEU A 439 51.85 11.58 -11.91
N CYS A 440 50.60 11.31 -12.26
CA CYS A 440 50.22 10.01 -12.77
C CYS A 440 50.99 9.70 -14.07
N GLN A 441 51.65 8.55 -14.12
CA GLN A 441 52.46 8.12 -15.27
C GLN A 441 51.66 7.38 -16.35
N HIS A 442 50.35 7.17 -16.14
CA HIS A 442 49.49 6.53 -17.13
C HIS A 442 49.34 7.43 -18.36
N ALA A 443 49.53 6.84 -19.55
CA ALA A 443 49.43 7.56 -20.81
C ALA A 443 48.04 8.24 -20.93
N GLY A 444 48.03 9.56 -21.13
CA GLY A 444 46.81 10.34 -21.29
C GLY A 444 46.09 10.76 -19.99
N CYS A 445 46.57 10.38 -18.80
CA CYS A 445 45.94 10.78 -17.52
C CYS A 445 46.39 12.18 -17.07
N GLY A 446 47.70 12.36 -16.84
CA GLY A 446 48.28 13.68 -16.50
C GLY A 446 47.86 14.29 -15.15
N VAL A 447 47.07 13.59 -14.32
CA VAL A 447 46.58 14.10 -13.03
C VAL A 447 47.72 14.19 -12.01
N VAL A 448 47.76 15.30 -11.28
CA VAL A 448 48.68 15.53 -10.15
C VAL A 448 47.99 15.11 -8.86
N LEU A 449 48.55 14.15 -8.15
CA LEU A 449 47.96 13.57 -6.94
C LEU A 449 48.90 13.78 -5.76
N ARG A 450 48.35 13.85 -4.55
CA ARG A 450 49.19 13.75 -3.34
C ARG A 450 49.72 12.34 -3.20
N LEU A 451 50.92 12.17 -2.63
CA LEU A 451 51.56 10.86 -2.43
C LEU A 451 50.68 9.85 -1.67
N GLU A 452 49.88 10.33 -0.72
CA GLU A 452 48.95 9.51 0.06
C GLU A 452 47.76 9.02 -0.77
N GLU A 453 47.26 9.88 -1.68
CA GLU A 453 46.11 9.61 -2.54
C GLU A 453 46.49 8.82 -3.81
N ALA A 454 47.76 8.92 -4.24
CA ALA A 454 48.27 8.25 -5.42
C ALA A 454 48.13 6.72 -5.38
N LYS A 455 48.14 6.13 -4.18
CA LYS A 455 47.91 4.68 -3.98
C LYS A 455 46.49 4.25 -4.32
N ASN A 456 45.53 5.16 -4.19
CA ASN A 456 44.13 4.91 -4.45
C ASN A 456 43.74 5.30 -5.88
N HIS A 457 44.61 5.94 -6.65
CA HIS A 457 44.35 6.31 -8.04
C HIS A 457 44.72 5.18 -8.99
N VAL A 458 43.73 4.54 -9.60
CA VAL A 458 43.91 3.40 -10.51
C VAL A 458 43.24 3.65 -11.86
N HIS A 459 43.67 2.91 -12.88
CA HIS A 459 43.09 3.00 -14.23
C HIS A 459 42.46 1.67 -14.59
N CYS A 460 41.34 1.72 -15.31
CA CYS A 460 40.74 0.52 -15.84
C CYS A 460 41.57 -0.03 -17.00
N GLU A 461 41.91 -1.32 -16.95
CA GLU A 461 42.69 -1.99 -18.00
C GLU A 461 41.96 -2.08 -19.35
N LYS A 462 40.61 -2.02 -19.34
CA LYS A 462 39.78 -2.14 -20.54
C LYS A 462 39.52 -0.79 -21.24
N CYS A 463 39.20 0.26 -20.49
CA CYS A 463 38.84 1.57 -21.06
C CYS A 463 39.84 2.69 -20.79
N GLY A 464 40.87 2.46 -19.97
CA GLY A 464 41.94 3.43 -19.67
C GLY A 464 41.53 4.63 -18.81
N LYS A 465 40.27 4.71 -18.37
CA LYS A 465 39.76 5.78 -17.50
C LYS A 465 40.30 5.62 -16.07
N ALA A 466 40.53 6.76 -15.40
CA ALA A 466 41.06 6.81 -14.04
C ALA A 466 39.95 6.89 -12.99
N PHE A 467 40.11 6.18 -11.88
CA PHE A 467 39.15 6.05 -10.78
C PHE A 467 39.86 5.92 -9.43
N GLN A 468 39.12 6.05 -8.33
CA GLN A 468 39.61 5.59 -7.03
C GLN A 468 39.53 4.06 -6.91
N GLN A 469 40.41 3.45 -6.11
CA GLN A 469 40.50 1.99 -5.93
C GLN A 469 39.17 1.39 -5.46
N ALA A 470 38.43 2.09 -4.60
CA ALA A 470 37.13 1.67 -4.10
C ALA A 470 36.02 1.70 -5.18
N GLU A 471 36.20 2.48 -6.24
CA GLU A 471 35.24 2.62 -7.36
C GLU A 471 35.47 1.58 -8.46
N MET A 472 36.66 0.97 -8.49
CA MET A 472 37.08 0.07 -9.57
C MET A 472 36.20 -1.17 -9.70
N ASP A 473 35.84 -1.81 -8.58
CA ASP A 473 34.98 -3.01 -8.59
C ASP A 473 33.61 -2.71 -9.19
N LYS A 474 33.03 -1.57 -8.83
CA LYS A 474 31.74 -1.10 -9.38
C LYS A 474 31.87 -0.74 -10.85
N HIS A 475 32.93 -0.05 -11.25
CA HIS A 475 33.21 0.27 -12.65
C HIS A 475 33.29 -1.00 -13.52
N MET A 476 34.04 -2.01 -13.07
CA MET A 476 34.17 -3.29 -13.78
C MET A 476 32.82 -3.99 -13.90
N LYS A 477 32.03 -4.03 -12.83
CA LYS A 477 30.71 -4.68 -12.82
C LYS A 477 29.69 -3.97 -13.71
N VAL A 478 29.66 -2.63 -13.71
CA VAL A 478 28.65 -1.87 -14.45
C VAL A 478 28.97 -1.76 -15.95
N PHE A 479 30.24 -1.60 -16.30
CA PHE A 479 30.62 -1.26 -17.68
C PHE A 479 31.23 -2.44 -18.45
N HIS A 480 31.86 -3.39 -17.76
CA HIS A 480 32.64 -4.46 -18.37
C HIS A 480 32.15 -5.87 -18.05
N GLU A 481 31.11 -6.03 -17.22
CA GLU A 481 30.43 -7.31 -17.03
C GLU A 481 29.56 -7.60 -18.27
N PRO A 482 29.73 -8.76 -18.93
CA PRO A 482 29.00 -9.07 -20.14
C PRO A 482 27.51 -9.30 -19.85
N LEU A 483 26.63 -8.56 -20.54
CA LEU A 483 25.18 -8.72 -20.40
C LEU A 483 24.63 -9.63 -21.52
N GLN A 484 23.80 -10.60 -21.14
CA GLN A 484 23.06 -11.45 -22.07
C GLN A 484 21.82 -10.74 -22.59
N CYS A 485 21.77 -10.49 -23.90
CA CYS A 485 20.55 -10.07 -24.59
C CYS A 485 19.58 -11.25 -24.69
N PRO A 486 18.25 -11.03 -24.60
CA PRO A 486 17.24 -12.04 -24.93
C PRO A 486 17.38 -12.64 -26.34
N CYS A 487 18.10 -11.95 -27.23
CA CYS A 487 18.47 -12.36 -28.57
C CYS A 487 19.68 -13.31 -28.66
N GLY A 488 20.28 -13.70 -27.52
CA GLY A 488 21.42 -14.64 -27.44
C GLY A 488 22.80 -14.01 -27.60
N VAL A 489 22.90 -12.69 -27.78
CA VAL A 489 24.18 -11.98 -27.91
C VAL A 489 24.68 -11.51 -26.54
N VAL A 490 25.96 -11.73 -26.26
CA VAL A 490 26.66 -11.27 -25.05
C VAL A 490 27.53 -10.06 -25.41
N LEU A 491 27.26 -8.89 -24.82
CA LEU A 491 28.03 -7.66 -25.07
C LEU A 491 28.30 -6.91 -23.77
N GLU A 492 29.42 -6.18 -23.72
CA GLU A 492 29.69 -5.20 -22.66
C GLU A 492 28.87 -3.91 -22.87
N LYS A 493 28.63 -3.12 -21.82
CA LYS A 493 27.73 -1.95 -21.86
C LYS A 493 28.15 -0.90 -22.89
N GLU A 494 29.45 -0.62 -23.00
CA GLU A 494 29.99 0.33 -24.01
C GLU A 494 29.72 -0.14 -25.46
N GLN A 495 29.70 -1.47 -25.69
CA GLN A 495 29.43 -2.05 -27.00
C GLN A 495 27.93 -2.11 -27.35
N MET A 496 27.04 -2.08 -26.35
CA MET A 496 25.59 -1.99 -26.57
C MET A 496 25.15 -0.58 -26.99
N VAL A 497 25.76 0.47 -26.45
CA VAL A 497 25.44 1.88 -26.79
C VAL A 497 25.84 2.22 -28.24
N CYS A 498 26.92 1.62 -28.76
CA CYS A 498 27.33 1.80 -30.16
C CYS A 498 26.46 1.05 -31.18
N LYS A 499 25.80 -0.05 -30.81
CA LYS A 499 24.94 -0.80 -31.76
C LYS A 499 23.53 -0.20 -31.88
N SER A 500 23.00 0.44 -30.86
CA SER A 500 21.73 1.16 -30.94
C SER A 500 21.80 2.42 -31.82
N SER A 501 23.00 2.96 -32.07
CA SER A 501 23.23 4.09 -32.99
C SER A 501 23.42 3.67 -34.46
N LEU A 502 23.70 2.39 -34.74
CA LEU A 502 23.85 1.84 -36.10
C LEU A 502 22.57 1.17 -36.64
N ALA A 503 21.53 1.00 -35.81
CA ALA A 503 20.24 0.44 -36.24
C ALA A 503 19.24 1.51 -36.74
N LEU A 504 19.65 2.78 -36.82
CA LEU A 504 18.85 3.91 -37.29
C LEU A 504 19.46 4.63 -38.51
N SER A 505 20.39 3.97 -39.22
CA SER A 505 20.91 4.41 -40.52
C SER A 505 20.46 3.50 -41.65
#